data_AF-A0A2Z3JKN8-F1
#
_entry.id   AF-A0A2Z3JKN8-F1
#
_cell.length_a   1.000
_cell.length_b   1.000
_cell.length_c   1.000
_cell.angle_alpha   90.00
_cell.angle_beta   90.00
_cell.angle_gamma   90.00
#
_symmetry.space_group_name_H-M   'P 1'
#
loop_
_entity.id
_entity.type
_entity.pdbx_description
1 polymer ?
#
loop_
_entity_poly.entity_id
_entity_poly.type
_entity_poly.pdbx_seq_one_letter_code
_entity_poly.pdbx_strand_id
1 'polypeptide(L)'
;MQADPRHLTVLAVGELRLSEQGTPYLECDTTLGKIAICGSERSRWNIGLVQSEALPFEAVMFCVPAQAPEHVYWVPEETKLFVPAL
;
A
#
# COMPACT_ATOMS: atom_id res chain seq x y z
N MET A 1 -1.36 -16.83 -0.22
CA MET A 1 -0.44 -16.43 0.87
C MET A 1 -1.24 -15.68 1.90
N GLN A 2 -0.96 -15.87 3.18
CA GLN A 2 -1.58 -15.08 4.24
C GLN A 2 -0.87 -13.72 4.31
N ALA A 3 -1.63 -12.63 4.43
CA ALA A 3 -1.06 -11.29 4.61
C ALA A 3 -0.76 -11.07 6.11
N ASP A 4 0.44 -10.56 6.40
CA ASP A 4 0.91 -10.32 7.77
C ASP A 4 0.94 -8.83 8.10
N PRO A 5 0.58 -8.41 9.33
CA PRO A 5 0.60 -7.01 9.71
C PRO A 5 2.04 -6.47 9.76
N ARG A 6 2.27 -5.30 9.16
CA ARG A 6 3.53 -4.55 9.16
C ARG A 6 3.27 -3.12 9.61
N HIS A 7 4.03 -2.70 10.61
CA HIS A 7 4.09 -1.30 11.02
C HIS A 7 5.12 -0.60 10.14
N LEU A 8 4.72 0.49 9.50
CA LEU A 8 5.56 1.26 8.61
C LEU A 8 5.19 2.75 8.65
N THR A 9 6.10 3.58 8.20
CA THR A 9 5.82 4.99 7.92
C THR A 9 5.80 5.19 6.43
N VAL A 10 4.71 5.76 5.91
CA VAL A 10 4.62 6.18 4.51
C VAL A 10 5.29 7.54 4.39
N LEU A 11 6.33 7.60 3.56
CA LEU A 11 7.20 8.77 3.39
C LEU A 11 6.85 9.56 2.12
N ALA A 12 6.48 8.85 1.05
CA ALA A 12 6.02 9.43 -0.19
C ALA A 12 4.94 8.56 -0.83
N VAL A 13 3.98 9.21 -1.49
CA VAL A 13 2.94 8.57 -2.30
C VAL A 13 3.24 8.87 -3.76
N GLY A 14 3.45 7.80 -4.54
CA GLY A 14 3.75 7.86 -5.96
C GLY A 14 2.50 7.86 -6.83
N GLU A 15 2.68 7.45 -8.09
CA GLU A 15 1.61 7.39 -9.08
C GLU A 15 0.80 6.09 -8.98
N LEU A 16 -0.47 6.16 -9.39
CA LEU A 16 -1.30 4.99 -9.62
C LEU A 16 -0.83 4.27 -10.90
N ARG A 17 -0.52 2.99 -10.78
CA ARG A 17 -0.04 2.14 -11.88
C ARG A 17 -0.98 0.96 -12.10
N LEU A 18 -0.76 0.25 -13.22
CA LEU A 18 -1.46 -0.98 -13.55
C LEU A 18 -0.46 -2.15 -13.55
N SER A 19 -0.85 -3.28 -12.96
CA SER A 19 -0.09 -4.53 -13.07
C SER A 19 -0.20 -5.08 -14.49
N GLU A 20 0.60 -6.09 -14.83
CA GLU A 20 0.49 -6.80 -16.12
C GLU A 20 -0.90 -7.41 -16.34
N GLN A 21 -1.61 -7.73 -15.26
CA GLN A 21 -2.97 -8.27 -15.26
C GLN A 21 -4.05 -7.18 -15.27
N GLY A 22 -3.66 -5.90 -15.34
CA GLY A 22 -4.57 -4.76 -15.37
C GLY A 22 -5.11 -4.34 -14.00
N THR A 23 -4.54 -4.84 -12.89
CA THR A 23 -4.96 -4.47 -11.55
C THR A 23 -4.34 -3.13 -11.15
N PRO A 24 -5.13 -2.11 -10.78
CA PRO A 24 -4.58 -0.86 -10.28
C PRO A 24 -3.91 -1.01 -8.91
N TYR A 25 -2.76 -0.36 -8.76
CA TYR A 25 -2.04 -0.27 -7.49
C TYR A 25 -1.35 1.09 -7.34
N LEU A 26 -1.20 1.54 -6.09
CA LEU A 26 -0.49 2.76 -5.73
C LEU A 26 0.91 2.41 -5.22
N GLU A 27 1.94 3.05 -5.75
CA GLU A 27 3.29 2.92 -5.20
C GLU A 27 3.50 3.87 -4.02
N CYS A 28 4.11 3.36 -2.95
CA CYS A 28 4.47 4.18 -1.79
C CYS A 28 5.89 3.87 -1.34
N ASP A 29 6.67 4.91 -1.06
CA ASP A 29 7.96 4.77 -0.40
C ASP A 29 7.74 4.76 1.11
N THR A 30 8.30 3.75 1.78
CA THR A 30 8.11 3.55 3.22
C THR A 30 9.43 3.26 3.93
N THR A 31 9.40 3.23 5.26
CA THR A 31 10.54 2.80 6.09
C THR A 31 10.97 1.34 5.85
N LEU A 32 10.13 0.51 5.22
CA LEU A 32 10.44 -0.87 4.86
C LEU A 32 10.88 -1.03 3.39
N GLY A 33 11.01 0.07 2.65
CA GLY A 33 11.22 0.09 1.20
C GLY A 33 9.95 0.44 0.44
N LYS A 34 10.00 0.31 -0.89
CA LYS A 34 8.86 0.60 -1.74
C LYS A 34 7.82 -0.50 -1.64
N ILE A 35 6.54 -0.15 -1.48
CA ILE A 35 5.41 -1.07 -1.45
C ILE A 35 4.41 -0.75 -2.55
N ALA A 36 3.60 -1.74 -2.93
CA ALA A 36 2.46 -1.58 -3.83
C ALA A 36 1.15 -1.83 -3.09
N ILE A 37 0.23 -0.87 -3.11
CA ILE A 37 -1.09 -0.99 -2.48
C ILE A 37 -2.14 -1.24 -3.54
N CYS A 38 -2.71 -2.44 -3.55
CA CYS A 38 -3.79 -2.80 -4.48
C CYS A 38 -5.07 -2.05 -4.15
N GLY A 39 -5.74 -1.58 -5.19
CA GLY A 39 -7.08 -1.04 -5.08
C GLY A 39 -7.71 -0.94 -6.45
N SER A 40 -8.53 -1.93 -6.81
CA SER A 40 -9.32 -1.86 -8.03
C SER A 40 -10.23 -0.64 -8.06
N GLU A 41 -10.77 -0.30 -9.24
CA GLU A 41 -11.78 0.76 -9.35
C GLU A 41 -12.99 0.57 -8.40
N ARG A 42 -13.27 -0.69 -8.01
CA ARG A 42 -14.38 -1.06 -7.13
C ARG A 42 -14.04 -0.98 -5.64
N SER A 43 -12.75 -0.95 -5.27
CA SER A 43 -12.30 -0.83 -3.87
C SER A 43 -11.11 0.13 -3.77
N ARG A 44 -11.39 1.40 -4.09
CA ARG A 44 -10.40 2.49 -3.95
C ARG A 44 -10.18 2.94 -2.51
N TRP A 45 -10.72 2.24 -1.51
CA TRP A 45 -10.70 2.70 -0.12
C TRP A 45 -9.27 2.88 0.38
N ASN A 46 -8.41 1.87 0.20
CA ASN A 46 -7.03 1.91 0.68
C ASN A 46 -6.21 3.00 -0.03
N ILE A 47 -6.36 3.10 -1.37
CA ILE A 47 -5.67 4.12 -2.17
C ILE A 47 -6.14 5.52 -1.80
N GLY A 48 -7.46 5.72 -1.69
CA GLY A 48 -8.05 7.01 -1.32
C GLY A 48 -7.65 7.45 0.08
N LEU A 49 -7.63 6.52 1.04
CA LEU A 49 -7.15 6.78 2.40
C LEU A 49 -5.70 7.28 2.36
N VAL A 50 -4.79 6.50 1.76
CA VAL A 50 -3.36 6.83 1.68
C VAL A 50 -3.10 8.15 0.96
N GLN A 51 -3.85 8.45 -0.11
CA GLN A 51 -3.72 9.73 -0.83
C GLN A 51 -4.28 10.93 -0.05
N SER A 52 -5.19 10.71 0.90
CA SER A 52 -5.79 11.77 1.71
C SER A 52 -4.99 12.12 2.96
N GLU A 53 -4.09 11.24 3.40
CA GLU A 53 -3.25 11.46 4.57
C GLU A 53 -2.15 12.49 4.32
N ALA A 54 -1.81 13.26 5.36
CA ALA A 54 -0.67 14.16 5.33
C ALA A 54 0.62 13.34 5.49
N LEU A 55 1.58 13.53 4.57
CA LEU A 55 2.87 12.85 4.63
C LEU A 55 3.86 13.57 5.56
N PRO A 56 4.72 12.84 6.27
CA PRO A 56 4.70 11.38 6.45
C PRO A 56 3.64 10.95 7.49
N PHE A 57 3.12 9.72 7.37
CA PHE A 57 2.19 9.14 8.35
C PHE A 57 2.53 7.69 8.69
N GLU A 58 2.18 7.26 9.90
CA GLU A 58 2.33 5.88 10.34
C GLU A 58 1.11 5.04 9.95
N ALA A 59 1.35 3.79 9.57
CA ALA A 59 0.28 2.86 9.24
C ALA A 59 0.64 1.42 9.65
N VAL A 60 -0.40 0.66 9.98
CA VAL A 60 -0.35 -0.80 10.02
C VAL A 60 -1.04 -1.33 8.77
N MET A 61 -0.29 -2.03 7.94
CA MET A 61 -0.76 -2.62 6.68
C MET A 61 -0.58 -4.13 6.70
N PHE A 62 -1.50 -4.88 6.12
CA PHE A 62 -1.35 -6.33 5.97
C PHE A 62 -0.67 -6.62 4.64
N CYS A 63 0.56 -7.08 4.71
CA CYS A 63 1.45 -7.19 3.57
C CYS A 63 1.69 -8.65 3.20
N VAL A 64 1.83 -8.92 1.89
CA VAL A 64 2.45 -10.14 1.36
C VAL A 64 3.78 -9.78 0.71
N PRO A 65 4.83 -10.62 0.82
CA PRO A 65 6.09 -10.38 0.12
C PRO A 65 5.89 -10.25 -1.39
N ALA A 66 6.50 -9.23 -1.99
CA ALA A 66 6.49 -9.09 -3.44
C ALA A 66 7.40 -10.12 -4.11
N GLN A 67 7.05 -10.57 -5.31
CA GLN A 67 7.95 -11.34 -6.17
C GLN A 67 8.69 -10.46 -7.19
N ALA A 68 8.21 -9.22 -7.40
CA ALA A 68 8.84 -8.25 -8.28
C ALA A 68 10.03 -7.56 -7.57
N PRO A 69 11.14 -7.27 -8.27
CA PRO A 69 12.33 -6.68 -7.67
C PRO A 69 12.13 -5.24 -7.18
N GLU A 70 11.09 -4.56 -7.65
CA GLU A 70 10.84 -3.14 -7.42
C GLU A 70 10.11 -2.85 -6.11
N HIS A 71 9.38 -3.83 -5.58
CA HIS A 71 8.58 -3.71 -4.37
C HIS A 71 9.07 -4.70 -3.33
N VAL A 72 9.06 -4.30 -2.07
CA VAL A 72 9.34 -5.23 -0.95
C VAL A 72 8.05 -5.96 -0.55
N TYR A 73 6.91 -5.28 -0.63
CA TYR A 73 5.60 -5.82 -0.25
C TYR A 73 4.48 -5.40 -1.18
N TRP A 74 3.45 -6.25 -1.26
CA TRP A 74 2.13 -5.94 -1.78
C TRP A 74 1.13 -5.86 -0.63
N VAL A 75 0.22 -4.89 -0.68
CA VAL A 75 -0.90 -4.75 0.23
C VAL A 75 -2.18 -5.13 -0.52
N PRO A 76 -2.79 -6.30 -0.25
CA PRO A 76 -3.97 -6.76 -0.97
C PRO A 76 -5.20 -5.87 -0.73
N GLU A 77 -6.09 -5.83 -1.71
CA GLU A 77 -7.29 -4.97 -1.74
C GLU A 77 -8.27 -5.27 -0.60
N GLU A 78 -8.36 -6.53 -0.19
CA GLU A 78 -9.25 -7.02 0.86
C GLU A 78 -8.78 -6.67 2.28
N THR A 79 -7.56 -6.12 2.42
CA THR A 79 -6.98 -5.83 3.73
C THR A 79 -7.37 -4.43 4.22
N LYS A 80 -7.45 -4.28 5.54
CA LYS A 80 -7.68 -2.99 6.17
C LYS A 80 -6.36 -2.31 6.49
N LEU A 81 -6.27 -1.04 6.16
CA LEU A 81 -5.23 -0.14 6.64
C LEU A 81 -5.67 0.48 7.97
N PHE A 82 -4.73 0.57 8.91
CA PHE A 82 -4.95 1.29 10.17
C PHE A 82 -3.96 2.44 10.24
N VAL A 83 -4.48 3.67 10.26
CA VAL A 83 -3.71 4.89 10.48
C VAL A 83 -4.04 5.34 11.91
N PRO A 84 -3.08 5.33 12.85
CA PRO A 84 -3.32 5.84 14.19
C PRO A 84 -3.61 7.35 14.09
N ALA A 85 -4.74 7.79 14.67
CA ALA A 85 -5.00 9.22 14.80
C ALA A 85 -3.95 9.84 15.73
N LEU A 86 -3.37 10.98 15.31
CA LEU A 86 -2.51 11.82 16.14
C LEU A 86 -3.29 12.41 17.33
#